data_AF-A0A380HK73-F1
#
_entry.id   AF-A0A380HK73-F1
#
_cell.length_a   1.000
_cell.length_b   1.000
_cell.length_c   1.000
_cell.angle_alpha   90.00
_cell.angle_beta   90.00
_cell.angle_gamma   90.00
#
_symmetry.space_group_name_H-M   'P 1'
#
loop_
_entity.id
_entity.type
_entity.pdbx_description
1 polymer ?
#
loop_
_entity_poly.entity_id
_entity_poly.type
_entity_poly.pdbx_seq_one_letter_code
_entity_poly.pdbx_strand_id
1 'polypeptide(L)'
;MSMVLGAAIGPFLGLLLMQQYSIEVIFGLNLVLSFISLILAIFMKVPFETIARTAEDKGFKVSDFIAKEAIPIAIIVFIAGLSYSSILNYIKVFAQERDLITASSYFFVVYAIVSIFSRPVCGRLMDAKMKI
;
A
#
# COMPACT_ATOMS: atom_id res chain seq x y z
N MET A 1 -6.23 -3.86 -9.91
CA MET A 1 -5.07 -4.78 -9.93
C MET A 1 -3.73 -4.06 -9.72
N SER A 2 -3.53 -2.85 -10.24
CA SER A 2 -2.25 -2.10 -10.18
C SER A 2 -1.75 -1.75 -8.77
N MET A 3 -2.64 -1.31 -7.86
CA MET A 3 -2.25 -0.96 -6.48
C MET A 3 -1.74 -2.17 -5.67
N VAL A 4 -2.22 -3.38 -5.96
CA VAL A 4 -1.86 -4.59 -5.21
C VAL A 4 -0.48 -5.09 -5.58
N LEU A 5 -0.16 -5.11 -6.89
CA LEU A 5 1.17 -5.44 -7.38
C LEU A 5 2.19 -4.42 -6.83
N GLY A 6 1.89 -3.13 -6.87
CA GLY A 6 2.76 -2.09 -6.30
C GLY A 6 3.00 -2.26 -4.80
N ALA A 7 1.96 -2.49 -4.00
CA ALA A 7 2.07 -2.62 -2.55
C ALA A 7 2.75 -3.92 -2.09
N ALA A 8 2.74 -4.99 -2.90
CA ALA A 8 3.42 -6.24 -2.58
C ALA A 8 4.86 -6.29 -3.09
N ILE A 9 5.08 -5.81 -4.32
CA ILE A 9 6.41 -5.81 -4.96
C ILE A 9 7.30 -4.71 -4.35
N GLY A 10 6.72 -3.57 -3.95
CA GLY A 10 7.44 -2.44 -3.37
C GLY A 10 8.28 -2.80 -2.14
N PRO A 11 7.69 -3.37 -1.06
CA PRO A 11 8.44 -3.78 0.12
C PRO A 11 9.50 -4.85 -0.16
N PHE A 12 9.21 -5.79 -1.07
CA PHE A 12 10.15 -6.86 -1.45
C PHE A 12 11.36 -6.30 -2.21
N LEU A 13 11.14 -5.49 -3.25
CA LEU A 13 12.21 -4.81 -3.97
C LEU A 13 13.00 -3.86 -3.07
N GLY A 14 12.31 -3.11 -2.20
CA GLY A 14 12.95 -2.21 -1.24
C GLY A 14 13.86 -2.95 -0.26
N LEU A 15 13.43 -4.11 0.25
CA LEU A 15 14.24 -4.94 1.15
C LEU A 15 15.47 -5.53 0.44
N LEU A 16 15.31 -6.06 -0.78
CA LEU A 16 16.42 -6.59 -1.58
C LEU A 16 17.46 -5.51 -1.91
N LEU A 17 16.99 -4.32 -2.29
CA LEU A 17 17.87 -3.19 -2.57
C LEU A 17 18.61 -2.74 -1.30
N MET A 18 17.96 -2.71 -0.14
CA MET A 18 18.59 -2.38 1.15
C MET A 18 19.69 -3.35 1.58
N GLN A 19 19.65 -4.60 1.12
CA GLN A 19 20.71 -5.58 1.42
C GLN A 19 21.96 -5.43 0.55
N GLN A 20 21.80 -4.91 -0.67
CA GLN A 20 22.88 -4.87 -1.68
C GLN A 20 23.42 -3.45 -1.92
N TYR A 21 22.64 -2.42 -1.61
CA TYR A 21 22.95 -1.03 -1.91
C TYR A 21 22.78 -0.12 -0.68
N SER A 22 23.59 0.93 -0.62
CA SER A 22 23.48 1.97 0.41
C SER A 22 22.17 2.76 0.30
N ILE A 23 21.68 3.27 1.44
CA ILE A 23 20.42 4.03 1.53
C ILE A 23 20.39 5.22 0.55
N GLU A 24 21.52 5.88 0.31
CA GLU A 24 21.64 7.01 -0.63
C GLU A 24 21.25 6.63 -2.07
N VAL A 25 21.68 5.46 -2.54
CA VAL A 25 21.39 4.95 -3.89
C VAL A 25 19.90 4.63 -4.03
N ILE A 26 19.31 4.03 -2.98
CA ILE A 26 17.88 3.68 -2.95
C ILE A 26 17.02 4.93 -2.95
N PHE A 27 17.42 5.95 -2.18
CA PHE A 27 16.72 7.22 -2.12
C PHE A 27 16.78 7.95 -3.47
N GLY A 28 17.94 7.99 -4.12
CA GLY A 28 18.10 8.55 -5.46
C GLY A 28 17.25 7.84 -6.51
N LEU A 29 17.21 6.50 -6.48
CA LEU A 29 16.36 5.70 -7.37
C LEU A 29 14.88 6.02 -7.16
N ASN A 30 14.42 6.06 -5.90
CA ASN A 30 13.03 6.41 -5.59
C ASN A 30 12.66 7.83 -6.05
N LEU A 31 13.58 8.78 -5.92
CA LEU A 31 13.39 10.15 -6.40
C LEU A 31 13.16 10.17 -7.91
N VAL A 32 14.01 9.48 -8.68
CA VAL A 32 13.91 9.39 -10.14
C VAL A 32 12.59 8.72 -10.56
N LEU A 33 12.22 7.60 -9.93
CA LEU A 33 10.95 6.92 -10.22
C LEU A 33 9.73 7.81 -9.93
N SER A 34 9.76 8.58 -8.84
CA SER A 34 8.71 9.53 -8.50
C SER A 34 8.57 10.64 -9.55
N PHE A 35 9.70 11.20 -10.00
CA PHE A 35 9.71 12.19 -11.08
C PHE A 35 9.14 11.62 -12.38
N ILE A 36 9.53 10.39 -12.76
CA ILE A 36 8.99 9.72 -13.95
C ILE A 36 7.48 9.53 -13.83
N SER A 37 6.99 9.08 -12.66
CA SER A 37 5.56 8.93 -12.38
C SER A 37 4.81 10.26 -12.52
N LEU A 38 5.38 11.35 -12.01
CA LEU A 38 4.81 12.68 -12.09
C LEU A 38 4.73 13.17 -13.54
N ILE A 39 5.78 12.94 -14.33
CA ILE A 39 5.79 13.27 -15.77
C ILE A 39 4.70 12.46 -16.48
N LEU A 40 4.66 11.14 -16.29
CA LEU A 40 3.63 10.27 -16.88
C LEU A 40 2.22 10.73 -16.50
N ALA A 41 1.99 11.13 -15.26
CA ALA A 41 0.69 11.63 -14.79
C ALA A 41 0.27 12.92 -15.51
N ILE A 42 1.21 13.83 -15.82
CA ILE A 42 0.93 15.05 -16.58
C ILE A 42 0.55 14.73 -18.03
N PHE A 43 1.20 13.75 -18.65
CA PHE A 43 0.89 13.30 -20.02
C PHE A 43 -0.35 12.39 -20.10
N MET A 44 -0.79 11.84 -18.97
CA MET A 44 -1.96 10.97 -18.91
C MET A 44 -3.24 11.79 -19.08
N LYS A 45 -3.75 11.84 -20.31
CA LYS A 45 -5.13 12.24 -20.57
C LYS A 45 -6.07 11.13 -20.10
N VAL A 46 -6.65 11.30 -18.90
CA VAL A 46 -7.76 10.47 -18.45
C VAL A 46 -8.99 10.87 -19.28
N PRO A 47 -9.58 9.97 -20.09
CA PRO A 47 -10.90 10.21 -20.64
C PRO A 47 -11.87 10.18 -19.47
N PHE A 48 -12.22 11.36 -18.95
CA PHE A 48 -13.36 11.48 -18.07
C PHE A 48 -14.59 11.20 -18.92
N GLU A 49 -15.17 10.00 -18.79
CA GLU A 49 -16.62 9.90 -18.91
C GLU A 49 -17.18 10.72 -17.75
N THR A 50 -17.42 12.01 -18.02
CA THR A 50 -18.25 12.82 -17.16
C THR A 50 -19.63 12.18 -17.19
N ILE A 51 -19.92 11.32 -16.20
CA ILE A 51 -21.29 11.13 -15.75
C ILE A 51 -21.82 12.55 -15.55
N ALA A 52 -22.78 12.96 -16.35
CA ALA A 52 -23.30 14.31 -16.35
C ALA A 52 -23.75 14.66 -14.93
N ARG A 53 -22.90 15.38 -14.18
CA ARG A 53 -23.28 15.90 -12.87
C ARG A 53 -24.28 17.00 -13.17
N THR A 54 -25.54 16.74 -12.86
CA THR A 54 -26.63 17.71 -12.90
C THR A 54 -26.15 18.97 -12.19
N ALA A 55 -26.42 20.13 -12.78
CA ALA A 55 -25.86 21.43 -12.42
C ALA A 55 -26.31 22.00 -11.06
N GLU A 56 -26.42 21.17 -10.01
CA GLU A 56 -26.76 21.56 -8.63
C GLU A 56 -25.57 21.53 -7.65
N ASP A 57 -24.45 20.86 -7.99
CA ASP A 57 -23.27 20.79 -7.11
C ASP A 57 -22.31 21.98 -7.31
N LYS A 58 -22.77 23.20 -7.06
CA LYS A 58 -21.90 24.35 -6.81
C LYS A 58 -21.79 24.58 -5.31
N GLY A 59 -21.00 23.75 -4.64
CA GLY A 59 -20.61 23.97 -3.25
C GLY A 59 -19.52 23.00 -2.84
N PHE A 60 -18.40 23.52 -2.33
CA PHE A 60 -17.34 22.72 -1.73
C PHE A 60 -17.86 22.13 -0.41
N LYS A 61 -18.61 21.02 -0.47
CA LYS A 61 -19.14 20.34 0.70
C LYS A 61 -18.15 19.28 1.17
N VAL A 62 -17.56 19.50 2.35
CA VAL A 62 -16.65 18.53 3.00
C VAL A 62 -17.36 17.17 3.25
N SER A 63 -18.70 17.16 3.31
CA SER A 63 -19.49 15.92 3.37
C SER A 63 -19.34 15.01 2.15
N ASP A 64 -18.98 15.56 0.98
CA ASP A 64 -18.81 14.75 -0.24
C ASP A 64 -17.44 14.05 -0.27
N PHE A 65 -16.49 14.53 0.54
CA PHE A 65 -15.17 13.92 0.70
C PHE A 65 -15.07 12.98 1.92
N ILE A 66 -15.83 13.27 2.98
CA ILE A 66 -15.83 12.47 4.21
C ILE A 66 -17.12 11.66 4.29
N ALA A 67 -17.04 10.39 3.89
CA ALA A 67 -18.06 9.40 4.18
C ALA A 67 -18.09 9.14 5.70
N LYS A 68 -19.00 9.80 6.42
CA LYS A 68 -19.16 9.63 7.88
C LYS A 68 -19.45 8.19 8.27
N GLU A 69 -20.08 7.43 7.39
CA GLU A 69 -20.38 6.00 7.53
C GLU A 69 -19.12 5.14 7.53
N ALA A 70 -18.01 5.62 6.93
CA ALA A 70 -16.73 4.90 6.89
C ALA A 70 -15.85 5.14 8.13
N ILE A 71 -16.18 6.11 8.99
CA ILE A 71 -15.40 6.46 10.19
C ILE A 71 -15.19 5.26 11.14
N PRO A 72 -16.20 4.44 11.47
CA PRO A 72 -16.01 3.30 12.37
C PRO A 72 -15.04 2.27 11.81
N ILE A 73 -15.12 2.00 10.50
CA ILE A 73 -14.21 1.10 9.79
C ILE A 73 -12.79 1.69 9.78
N ALA A 74 -12.67 3.00 9.53
CA ALA A 74 -11.39 3.69 9.54
C ALA A 74 -10.69 3.59 10.90
N ILE A 75 -11.42 3.70 12.02
CA ILE A 75 -10.85 3.54 13.37
C ILE A 75 -10.32 2.12 13.58
N ILE A 76 -11.07 1.10 13.16
CA ILE A 76 -10.64 -0.30 13.29
C ILE A 76 -9.36 -0.54 12.47
N VAL A 77 -9.35 -0.07 11.22
CA VAL A 77 -8.18 -0.16 10.33
C VAL A 77 -6.99 0.61 10.89
N PHE A 78 -7.23 1.77 11.52
CA PHE A 78 -6.20 2.58 12.14
C PHE A 78 -5.53 1.85 13.33
N ILE A 79 -6.33 1.30 14.25
CA ILE A 79 -5.82 0.53 15.39
C ILE A 79 -5.04 -0.69 14.91
N ALA A 80 -5.59 -1.44 13.94
CA ALA A 80 -4.91 -2.59 13.34
C ALA A 80 -3.58 -2.17 12.67
N GLY A 81 -3.56 -1.04 11.97
CA GLY A 81 -2.36 -0.49 11.34
C GLY A 81 -1.28 -0.10 12.36
N LEU A 82 -1.67 0.52 13.48
CA LEU A 82 -0.75 0.85 14.57
C LEU A 82 -0.12 -0.40 15.19
N SER A 83 -0.93 -1.42 15.47
CA SER A 83 -0.42 -2.70 16.00
C SER A 83 0.53 -3.36 15.02
N TYR A 84 0.18 -3.38 13.72
CA TYR A 84 1.04 -3.92 12.66
C TYR A 84 2.39 -3.19 12.57
N SER A 85 2.38 -1.85 12.56
CA SER A 85 3.61 -1.05 12.51
C SER A 85 4.51 -1.27 13.73
N SER A 86 3.92 -1.44 14.91
CA SER A 86 4.66 -1.69 16.15
C SER A 86 5.39 -3.04 16.11
N ILE A 87 4.69 -4.10 15.69
CA ILE A 87 5.28 -5.43 15.52
C ILE A 87 6.40 -5.38 14.47
N LEU A 88 6.15 -4.71 13.34
CA LEU A 88 7.11 -4.60 12.25
C LEU A 88 8.39 -3.86 12.64
N ASN A 89 8.30 -2.85 13.50
CA ASN A 89 9.47 -2.14 14.00
C ASN A 89 10.23 -3.00 15.04
N TYR A 90 9.50 -3.66 15.93
CA TYR A 90 10.09 -4.46 17.00
C TYR A 90 10.80 -5.72 16.48
N ILE A 91 10.27 -6.37 15.43
CA ILE A 91 10.84 -7.61 14.89
C ILE A 91 12.27 -7.41 14.38
N LYS A 92 12.60 -6.22 13.86
CA LYS A 92 13.95 -5.87 13.39
C LYS A 92 14.93 -5.77 14.55
N VAL A 93 14.55 -5.05 15.61
CA VAL A 93 15.37 -4.86 16.81
C VAL A 93 15.58 -6.20 17.53
N PHE A 94 14.52 -6.98 17.70
CA PHE A 94 14.57 -8.31 18.31
C PHE A 94 15.47 -9.29 17.53
N ALA A 95 15.45 -9.25 16.20
CA ALA A 95 16.32 -10.08 15.38
C ALA A 95 17.79 -9.65 15.46
N GLN A 96 18.05 -8.35 15.62
CA GLN A 96 19.39 -7.80 15.80
C GLN A 96 19.99 -8.16 17.16
N GLU A 97 19.20 -8.12 18.25
CA GLU A 97 19.65 -8.52 19.59
C GLU A 97 19.99 -10.01 19.72
N ARG A 98 19.44 -10.85 18.83
CA ARG A 98 19.64 -12.32 18.84
C ARG A 98 20.59 -12.82 17.75
N ASP A 99 21.27 -11.92 17.03
CA ASP A 99 22.15 -12.24 15.88
C ASP A 99 21.45 -13.03 14.75
N LEU A 100 20.12 -12.91 14.67
CA LEU A 100 19.25 -13.59 13.70
C LEU A 100 18.91 -12.67 12.51
N ILE A 101 19.86 -11.85 12.09
CA ILE A 101 19.67 -10.85 11.02
C ILE A 101 19.21 -11.53 9.71
N THR A 102 19.79 -12.70 9.40
CA THR A 102 19.42 -13.52 8.25
C THR A 102 17.97 -14.01 8.34
N ALA A 103 17.49 -14.40 9.52
CA ALA A 103 16.12 -14.87 9.73
C ALA A 103 15.08 -13.75 9.55
N SER A 104 15.41 -12.50 9.92
CA SER A 104 14.52 -11.35 9.72
C SER A 104 14.22 -11.11 8.23
N SER A 105 15.20 -11.36 7.37
CA SER A 105 15.05 -11.17 5.92
C SER A 105 14.09 -12.20 5.32
N TYR A 106 14.12 -13.45 5.79
CA TYR A 106 13.16 -14.49 5.39
C TYR A 106 11.72 -14.16 5.81
N PHE A 107 11.51 -13.51 6.95
CA PHE A 107 10.16 -13.08 7.39
C PHE A 107 9.50 -12.14 6.36
N PHE A 108 10.24 -11.16 5.84
CA PHE A 108 9.71 -10.24 4.83
C PHE A 108 9.42 -10.93 3.49
N VAL A 109 10.24 -11.91 3.08
CA VAL A 109 10.01 -12.69 1.87
C VAL A 109 8.76 -13.57 2.00
N VAL A 110 8.62 -14.28 3.11
CA VAL A 110 7.42 -15.10 3.39
C VAL A 110 6.18 -14.22 3.50
N TYR A 111 6.27 -13.07 4.18
CA TYR A 111 5.18 -12.09 4.24
C TYR A 111 4.76 -11.60 2.85
N ALA A 112 5.71 -11.29 1.97
CA ALA A 112 5.42 -10.87 0.60
C ALA A 112 4.68 -11.96 -0.20
N ILE A 113 5.16 -13.20 -0.15
CA ILE A 113 4.53 -14.36 -0.80
C ILE A 113 3.11 -14.55 -0.26
N VAL A 114 2.95 -14.65 1.07
CA VAL A 114 1.64 -14.84 1.70
C VAL A 114 0.69 -13.68 1.39
N SER A 115 1.17 -12.44 1.33
CA SER A 115 0.35 -11.27 0.98
C SER A 115 -0.16 -11.32 -0.47
N ILE A 116 0.68 -11.75 -1.42
CA ILE A 116 0.28 -11.96 -2.82
C ILE A 116 -0.78 -13.07 -2.92
N PHE A 117 -0.60 -14.19 -2.22
CA PHE A 117 -1.51 -15.34 -2.28
C PHE A 117 -2.80 -15.17 -1.45
N SER A 118 -2.75 -14.41 -0.36
CA SER A 118 -3.92 -14.16 0.51
C SER A 118 -4.99 -13.34 -0.23
N ARG A 119 -4.59 -12.45 -1.13
CA ARG A 119 -5.51 -11.54 -1.82
C ARG A 119 -6.42 -12.17 -2.90
N PRO A 120 -6.02 -13.11 -3.77
CA PRO A 120 -6.98 -13.80 -4.64
C PRO A 120 -8.01 -14.58 -3.83
N VAL A 121 -7.65 -15.12 -2.66
CA VAL A 121 -8.58 -15.82 -1.77
C VAL A 121 -9.58 -14.84 -1.16
N CYS A 122 -9.09 -13.72 -0.60
CA CYS A 122 -9.95 -12.69 -0.01
C CYS A 122 -10.83 -12.00 -1.06
N GLY A 123 -10.29 -11.73 -2.25
CA GLY A 123 -11.02 -11.16 -3.38
C GLY A 123 -12.15 -12.06 -3.87
N ARG A 124 -11.90 -13.38 -4.01
CA ARG A 124 -12.96 -14.33 -4.37
C ARG A 124 -14.02 -14.47 -3.28
N LEU A 125 -13.65 -14.36 -2.00
CA LEU A 125 -14.60 -14.40 -0.88
C LEU A 125 -15.48 -13.14 -0.82
N MET A 126 -14.93 -11.96 -1.15
CA MET A 126 -15.70 -10.71 -1.23
C MET A 126 -16.64 -10.69 -2.43
N ASP A 127 -16.19 -11.13 -3.60
CA ASP A 127 -17.05 -11.27 -4.80
C ASP A 127 -18.16 -12.31 -4.60
N ALA A 128 -17.90 -13.39 -3.86
CA ALA A 128 -18.91 -14.41 -3.57
C ALA A 128 -20.01 -13.94 -2.60
N LYS A 129 -19.72 -12.96 -1.72
CA LYS A 129 -20.72 -12.40 -0.80
C LYS A 129 -21.53 -11.24 -1.37
N MET A 130 -21.11 -10.61 -2.47
CA MET A 130 -21.85 -9.51 -3.10
C MET A 130 -23.00 -9.99 -4.01
N LYS A 131 -23.27 -11.30 -4.03
CA LYS A 131 -24.30 -11.95 -4.88
C LYS A 131 -25.51 -12.48 -4.09
N ILE A 132 -25.78 -11.93 -2.91
CA ILE A 132 -26.98 -12.19 -2.10
C ILE A 132 -27.68 -10.87 -1.84
#